data_AF-A0A3N0DIP2-F1
#
_entry.id   AF-A0A3N0DIP2-F1
#
_cell.length_a   1.000
_cell.length_b   1.000
_cell.length_c   1.000
_cell.angle_alpha   90.00
_cell.angle_beta   90.00
_cell.angle_gamma   90.00
#
_symmetry.space_group_name_H-M   'P 1'
#
loop_
_entity.id
_entity.type
_entity.pdbx_description
1 polymer ?
#
loop_
_entity_poly.entity_id
_entity_poly.type
_entity_poly.pdbx_seq_one_letter_code
_entity_poly.pdbx_strand_id
1 'polypeptide(L)'
;MKIYTKEEKYLRARKRLDREKGFYRHLLWYSVINLIIIGFIGVEAYKGGGEFWTFGTFSTAIFWGIGVVVHGMSVFIPNLFLSKEWERRQIRRYMEKEEQRQRWE
;
A
#
# COMPACT_ATOMS: atom_id res chain seq x y z
N MET A 1 -19.46 -10.91 -22.71
CA MET A 1 -18.07 -10.41 -22.68
C MET A 1 -18.11 -8.88 -22.70
N LYS A 2 -17.73 -8.17 -21.63
CA LYS A 2 -17.75 -6.69 -21.63
C LYS A 2 -16.61 -6.18 -22.52
N ILE A 3 -16.95 -5.50 -23.62
CA ILE A 3 -15.96 -4.86 -24.49
C ILE A 3 -15.56 -3.54 -23.83
N TYR A 4 -14.45 -3.55 -23.11
CA TYR A 4 -13.88 -2.33 -22.53
C TYR A 4 -13.20 -1.50 -23.61
N THR A 5 -13.41 -0.18 -23.60
CA THR A 5 -12.76 0.74 -24.54
C THR A 5 -11.25 0.79 -24.31
N LYS A 6 -10.47 1.17 -25.33
CA LYS A 6 -9.00 1.31 -25.20
C LYS A 6 -8.64 2.27 -24.04
N GLU A 7 -9.41 3.34 -23.88
CA GLU A 7 -9.23 4.33 -22.82
C GLU A 7 -9.45 3.75 -21.42
N GLU A 8 -10.49 2.94 -21.22
CA GLU A 8 -10.77 2.29 -19.92
C GLU A 8 -9.69 1.28 -19.51
N LYS A 9 -9.09 0.58 -20.48
CA LYS A 9 -7.96 -0.32 -20.22
C LYS A 9 -6.71 0.47 -19.83
N TYR A 10 -6.44 1.55 -20.55
CA TYR A 10 -5.32 2.45 -20.26
C TYR A 10 -5.45 3.10 -18.88
N LEU A 11 -6.61 3.66 -18.54
CA LEU A 11 -6.89 4.27 -17.23
C LEU A 11 -6.68 3.28 -16.07
N ARG A 12 -7.12 2.03 -16.22
CA ARG A 12 -6.90 0.99 -15.20
C ARG A 12 -5.43 0.62 -15.04
N ALA A 13 -4.72 0.48 -16.16
CA ALA A 13 -3.27 0.23 -16.14
C ALA A 13 -2.52 1.40 -15.47
N ARG A 14 -2.89 2.65 -15.80
CA ARG A 14 -2.28 3.84 -15.21
C ARG A 14 -2.52 3.93 -13.70
N LYS A 15 -3.76 3.73 -13.24
CA LYS A 15 -4.09 3.70 -11.80
C LYS A 15 -3.30 2.63 -11.05
N ARG A 16 -3.07 1.46 -11.66
CA ARG A 16 -2.25 0.41 -11.07
C ARG A 16 -0.78 0.84 -10.94
N LEU A 17 -0.21 1.39 -11.99
CA LEU A 17 1.15 1.94 -11.99
C LEU A 17 1.35 3.02 -10.92
N ASP A 18 0.39 3.93 -10.76
CA ASP A 18 0.48 5.01 -9.77
C ASP A 18 0.46 4.47 -8.33
N ARG A 19 -0.31 3.39 -8.06
CA ARG A 19 -0.29 2.69 -6.76
C ARG A 19 1.04 1.99 -6.50
N GLU A 20 1.58 1.30 -7.51
CA GLU A 20 2.88 0.63 -7.40
C GLU A 20 4.00 1.65 -7.14
N LYS A 21 4.01 2.78 -7.86
CA LYS A 21 4.94 3.90 -7.61
C LYS A 21 4.79 4.48 -6.21
N GLY A 22 3.55 4.63 -5.73
CA GLY A 22 3.27 5.08 -4.37
C GLY A 22 3.89 4.15 -3.31
N PHE A 23 3.73 2.85 -3.48
CA PHE A 23 4.35 1.84 -2.63
C PHE A 23 5.87 1.93 -2.64
N TYR A 24 6.51 2.01 -3.82
CA TYR A 24 7.98 2.10 -3.91
C TYR A 24 8.52 3.36 -3.22
N ARG A 25 7.83 4.50 -3.33
CA ARG A 25 8.21 5.72 -2.61
C ARG A 25 8.11 5.52 -1.09
N HIS A 26 7.05 4.86 -0.62
CA HIS A 26 6.89 4.55 0.80
C HIS A 26 8.00 3.60 1.29
N LEU A 27 8.26 2.53 0.55
CA LEU A 27 9.32 1.56 0.86
C LEU A 27 10.72 2.21 0.86
N LEU A 28 10.97 3.12 -0.08
CA LEU A 28 12.22 3.88 -0.15
C LEU A 28 12.43 4.70 1.11
N TRP A 29 11.45 5.53 1.49
CA TRP A 29 11.56 6.37 2.68
C TRP A 29 11.64 5.54 3.97
N TYR A 30 10.88 4.46 4.07
CA TYR A 30 10.99 3.49 5.15
C TYR A 30 12.44 2.97 5.27
N SER A 31 13.04 2.56 4.15
CA SER A 31 14.39 1.99 4.15
C SER A 31 15.44 3.04 4.51
N VAL A 32 15.38 4.23 3.90
CA VAL A 32 16.33 5.33 4.16
C VAL A 32 16.29 5.76 5.63
N ILE A 33 15.10 5.98 6.19
CA ILE A 33 14.95 6.44 7.57
C ILE A 33 15.44 5.36 8.55
N ASN A 34 15.08 4.09 8.34
CA ASN A 34 15.55 3.02 9.22
C ASN A 34 17.06 2.81 9.15
N LEU A 35 17.68 2.91 7.98
CA LEU A 35 19.14 2.85 7.84
C LEU A 35 19.82 3.99 8.59
N ILE A 36 19.25 5.21 8.55
CA ILE A 36 19.77 6.35 9.31
C ILE A 36 19.65 6.07 10.81
N ILE A 37 18.49 5.65 11.30
CA ILE A 37 18.26 5.37 12.74
C ILE A 37 19.22 4.29 13.24
N ILE A 38 19.28 3.14 12.55
CA ILE A 38 20.15 2.02 12.93
C ILE A 38 21.62 2.45 12.84
N GLY A 39 22.00 3.23 11.82
CA GLY A 39 23.34 3.78 11.69
C GLY A 39 23.74 4.69 12.85
N PHE A 40 22.85 5.58 13.29
CA PHE A 40 23.08 6.44 14.45
C PHE A 40 23.27 5.62 15.73
N ILE A 41 22.39 4.64 15.99
CA ILE A 41 22.51 3.73 17.14
C ILE A 41 23.82 2.93 17.07
N GLY A 42 24.23 2.48 15.88
CA GLY A 42 25.50 1.78 15.67
C GLY A 42 26.73 2.63 15.98
N VAL A 43 26.74 3.90 15.57
CA VAL A 43 27.83 4.83 15.89
C VAL A 43 27.90 5.10 17.39
N GLU A 44 26.75 5.27 18.05
CA GLU A 44 26.68 5.48 19.49
C GLU A 44 27.16 4.24 20.27
N ALA A 45 26.69 3.05 19.90
CA ALA A 45 27.13 1.78 20.48
C ALA A 45 28.65 1.58 20.34
N TYR A 46 29.20 1.86 19.16
CA TYR A 46 30.64 1.74 18.91
C TYR A 46 31.47 2.72 19.74
N LYS A 47 31.02 3.96 19.93
CA LYS A 47 31.76 5.00 20.68
C LYS A 47 31.59 4.87 22.20
N GLY A 48 30.40 4.49 22.65
CA GLY A 48 30.03 4.43 24.07
C GLY A 48 30.19 3.06 24.72
N GLY A 49 30.59 2.03 23.96
CA GLY A 49 30.66 0.64 24.45
C GLY A 49 29.28 0.00 24.68
N GLY A 50 28.23 0.54 24.05
CA GLY A 50 26.86 0.05 24.17
C GLY A 50 26.58 -1.20 23.33
N GLU A 51 25.53 -1.94 23.67
CA GLU A 51 25.08 -3.09 22.89
C GLU A 51 24.29 -2.66 21.65
N PHE A 52 24.83 -2.96 20.47
CA PHE A 52 24.15 -2.69 19.20
C PHE A 52 23.03 -3.70 18.90
N TRP A 53 23.26 -4.98 19.20
CA TRP A 53 22.37 -6.09 18.84
C TRP A 53 21.21 -6.28 19.83
N THR A 54 20.54 -5.18 20.18
CA THR A 54 19.38 -5.22 21.07
C THR A 54 18.08 -5.19 20.27
N PHE A 55 17.00 -5.72 20.86
CA PHE A 55 15.66 -5.62 20.27
C PHE A 55 15.27 -4.15 20.03
N GLY A 56 15.71 -3.23 20.91
CA GLY A 56 15.46 -1.79 20.78
C GLY A 56 15.93 -1.24 19.44
N THR A 57 17.16 -1.57 19.00
CA THR A 57 17.76 -1.13 17.74
C THR A 57 16.90 -1.45 16.51
N PHE A 58 16.26 -2.61 16.50
CA PHE A 58 15.47 -3.09 15.35
C PHE A 58 13.96 -2.94 15.53
N SER A 59 13.48 -2.64 16.74
CA SER A 59 12.06 -2.59 17.08
C SER A 59 11.27 -1.65 16.16
N THR A 60 11.78 -0.43 15.92
CA THR A 60 11.18 0.55 15.01
C THR A 60 11.02 -0.01 13.60
N ALA A 61 12.07 -0.62 13.05
CA ALA A 61 12.05 -1.23 11.72
C ALA A 61 11.04 -2.38 11.68
N ILE A 62 10.98 -3.23 12.71
CA ILE A 62 10.06 -4.36 12.77
C ILE A 62 8.60 -3.88 12.77
N PHE A 63 8.23 -2.98 13.67
CA PHE A 63 6.84 -2.52 13.80
C PHE A 63 6.38 -1.74 12.56
N TRP A 64 7.24 -0.87 12.00
CA TRP A 64 6.91 -0.15 10.77
C TRP A 64 6.91 -1.08 9.55
N GLY A 65 7.79 -2.09 9.54
CA GLY A 65 7.88 -3.11 8.50
C GLY A 65 6.57 -3.88 8.33
N ILE A 66 5.85 -4.15 9.41
CA ILE A 66 4.50 -4.74 9.34
C ILE A 66 3.57 -3.85 8.50
N GLY A 67 3.58 -2.53 8.73
CA GLY A 67 2.80 -1.58 7.95
C GLY A 67 3.17 -1.56 6.47
N VAL A 68 4.46 -1.63 6.16
CA VAL A 68 4.96 -1.72 4.77
C VAL A 68 4.48 -3.01 4.11
N VAL A 69 4.57 -4.15 4.80
CA VAL A 69 4.09 -5.45 4.30
C VAL A 69 2.59 -5.40 4.02
N VAL A 70 1.79 -4.86 4.94
CA VAL A 70 0.35 -4.66 4.75
C VAL A 70 0.04 -3.76 3.56
N HIS A 71 0.77 -2.66 3.40
CA HIS A 71 0.60 -1.76 2.25
C HIS A 71 0.97 -2.45 0.94
N GLY A 72 2.07 -3.20 0.91
CA GLY A 72 2.49 -3.98 -0.26
C GLY A 72 1.48 -5.05 -0.64
N MET A 73 0.95 -5.79 0.34
CA MET A 73 -0.12 -6.74 0.14
C MET A 73 -1.36 -6.08 -0.48
N SER A 74 -1.76 -4.90 0.00
CA SER A 74 -2.88 -4.13 -0.57
C SER A 74 -2.64 -3.69 -2.02
N VAL A 75 -1.39 -3.40 -2.39
CA VAL A 75 -1.01 -2.89 -3.72
C VAL A 75 -0.87 -4.02 -4.74
N PHE A 76 -0.21 -5.13 -4.37
CA PHE A 76 0.14 -6.21 -5.29
C PHE A 76 -0.83 -7.38 -5.31
N ILE A 77 -1.59 -7.60 -4.23
CA ILE A 77 -2.53 -8.72 -4.14
C ILE A 77 -3.96 -8.17 -4.26
N PRO A 78 -4.52 -8.14 -5.49
CA PRO A 78 -5.91 -7.78 -5.65
C PRO A 78 -6.79 -8.75 -4.85
N ASN A 79 -7.74 -8.19 -4.08
CA ASN A 79 -8.77 -8.87 -3.27
C ASN A 79 -8.38 -9.34 -1.85
N LEU A 80 -7.23 -8.93 -1.28
CA LEU A 80 -6.90 -9.29 0.11
C LEU A 80 -7.83 -8.64 1.14
N PHE A 81 -8.24 -7.38 0.94
CA PHE A 81 -9.08 -6.64 1.89
C PHE A 81 -10.54 -6.53 1.47
N LEU A 82 -10.82 -6.48 0.17
CA LEU A 82 -12.17 -6.34 -0.38
C LEU A 82 -12.39 -7.45 -1.40
N SER A 83 -13.25 -8.42 -1.04
CA SER A 83 -13.66 -9.49 -1.96
C SER A 83 -14.20 -8.87 -3.24
N LYS A 84 -13.86 -9.45 -4.41
CA LYS A 84 -14.48 -9.11 -5.70
C LYS A 84 -16.00 -9.12 -5.64
N GLU A 85 -16.56 -9.94 -4.74
CA GLU A 85 -18.00 -10.01 -4.54
C GLU A 85 -18.56 -8.75 -3.86
N TRP A 86 -17.84 -8.19 -2.89
CA TRP A 86 -18.21 -6.91 -2.31
C TRP A 86 -18.15 -5.79 -3.35
N GLU A 87 -17.08 -5.74 -4.16
CA GLU A 87 -16.92 -4.73 -5.20
C GLU A 87 -18.03 -4.84 -6.26
N ARG A 88 -18.35 -6.05 -6.71
CA ARG A 88 -19.49 -6.31 -7.61
C ARG A 88 -20.82 -5.86 -7.03
N ARG A 89 -21.07 -6.14 -5.74
CA ARG A 89 -22.30 -5.69 -5.05
C ARG A 89 -22.39 -4.17 -4.99
N GLN A 90 -21.30 -3.47 -4.70
CA GLN A 90 -21.32 -2.00 -4.66
C GLN A 90 -21.53 -1.39 -6.05
N ILE A 91 -20.83 -1.88 -7.08
CA ILE A 91 -21.04 -1.41 -8.46
C ILE A 91 -22.51 -1.57 -8.85
N ARG A 92 -23.12 -2.73 -8.55
CA ARG A 92 -24.53 -2.98 -8.85
C ARG A 92 -25.45 -2.00 -8.12
N ARG A 93 -25.21 -1.74 -6.82
CA ARG A 93 -25.96 -0.76 -6.03
C ARG A 93 -25.86 0.66 -6.60
N TYR A 94 -24.69 1.07 -7.09
CA TYR A 94 -24.53 2.40 -7.70
C TYR A 94 -25.28 2.52 -9.02
N MET A 95 -25.21 1.50 -9.89
CA MET A 95 -25.97 1.46 -11.15
C MET A 95 -27.48 1.51 -10.91
N GLU A 96 -27.99 0.72 -9.95
CA GLU A 96 -29.42 0.70 -9.60
C GLU A 96 -29.88 2.07 -9.07
N LYS A 97 -29.05 2.76 -8.27
CA LYS A 97 -29.35 4.12 -7.80
C LYS A 97 -29.40 5.15 -8.93
N GLU A 98 -28.49 5.06 -9.90
CA GLU A 98 -28.50 5.94 -11.08
C GLU A 98 -29.72 5.67 -11.98
N GLU A 99 -30.04 4.41 -12.24
CA GLU A 99 -31.24 4.03 -13.01
C GLU A 99 -32.54 4.46 -12.33
N GLN A 100 -32.62 4.35 -11.00
CA GLN A 100 -33.76 4.90 -10.26
C GLN A 100 -33.82 6.41 -10.41
N ARG A 101 -32.72 7.12 -10.19
CA ARG A 101 -32.68 8.58 -10.30
C ARG A 101 -33.11 9.08 -11.68
N GLN A 102 -32.63 8.46 -12.76
CA GLN A 102 -33.03 8.81 -14.14
C GLN A 102 -34.50 8.49 -14.46
N ARG A 103 -35.17 7.64 -13.67
CA ARG A 103 -36.59 7.31 -13.86
C ARG A 103 -37.53 8.32 -13.18
N TRP A 104 -37.02 9.07 -12.21
CA TRP A 104 -37.76 10.10 -11.46
C TRP A 104 -37.47 11.53 -11.96
N GLU A 105 -36.52 11.69 -12.88
CA GLU A 105 -36.26 12.91 -13.68
C GLU A 105 -36.94 12.79 -15.06
#